data_AF-A0A969ABW0-F1
#
_entry.id   AF-A0A969ABW0-F1
#
_cell.length_a   1.000
_cell.length_b   1.000
_cell.length_c   1.000
_cell.angle_alpha   90.00
_cell.angle_beta   90.00
_cell.angle_gamma   90.00
#
_symmetry.space_group_name_H-M   'P 1'
#
loop_
_entity.id
_entity.type
_entity.pdbx_description
1 polymer ?
#
loop_
_entity_poly.entity_id
_entity_poly.type
_entity_poly.pdbx_seq_one_letter_code
_entity_poly.pdbx_strand_id
1 'polypeptide(L)'
;MIIIDPYIFIVKSEDYIDAYLKEFFDVINIRTNNNLESIRIIYEKWEPEISDIIRDTMYDATNPRRVFKLRTSRKIHDRIWIKNKKSAMFVGTSFNGLGNRLSVLLPLPEHDLRNVLDFLNSENLLNDKPRRINKYIE
;
A
#
# COMPACT_ATOMS: atom_id res chain seq x y z
N MET A 1 -3.94 2.80 9.17
CA MET A 1 -3.63 1.52 8.50
C MET A 1 -2.32 1.64 7.73
N ILE A 2 -1.53 0.58 7.65
CA ILE A 2 -0.34 0.50 6.77
C ILE A 2 -0.55 -0.69 5.84
N ILE A 3 -0.43 -0.47 4.54
CA ILE A 3 -0.48 -1.50 3.49
C ILE A 3 0.93 -1.59 2.93
N ILE A 4 1.53 -2.76 3.06
CA ILE A 4 2.76 -3.13 2.39
C ILE A 4 2.33 -4.06 1.27
N ASP A 5 2.51 -3.64 0.02
CA ASP A 5 2.27 -4.49 -1.14
C ASP A 5 3.06 -3.91 -2.33
N PRO A 6 4.12 -4.61 -2.78
CA PRO A 6 4.94 -4.16 -3.90
C PRO A 6 4.18 -3.99 -5.21
N TYR A 7 3.03 -4.65 -5.35
CA TYR A 7 2.28 -4.79 -6.61
C TYR A 7 0.93 -4.09 -6.58
N ILE A 8 0.62 -3.32 -5.53
CA ILE A 8 -0.70 -2.69 -5.31
C ILE A 8 -1.14 -1.73 -6.42
N PHE A 9 -0.21 -1.23 -7.24
CA PHE A 9 -0.49 -0.34 -8.37
C PHE A 9 -0.18 -0.99 -9.72
N ILE A 10 0.05 -2.30 -9.76
CA ILE A 10 0.18 -3.03 -11.02
C ILE A 10 -1.20 -3.53 -11.44
N VAL A 11 -1.74 -2.95 -12.51
CA VAL A 11 -2.89 -3.50 -13.23
C VAL A 11 -2.48 -3.91 -14.63
N LYS A 12 -3.26 -4.82 -15.21
CA LYS A 12 -2.98 -5.41 -16.53
C LYS A 12 -3.36 -4.50 -17.70
N SER A 13 -4.39 -3.66 -17.54
CA SER A 13 -4.82 -2.68 -18.53
C SER A 13 -5.64 -1.57 -17.86
N GLU A 14 -5.79 -0.44 -18.57
CA GLU A 14 -6.57 0.72 -18.12
C GLU A 14 -8.04 0.38 -17.86
N ASP A 15 -8.62 -0.54 -18.62
CA ASP A 15 -10.03 -0.96 -18.48
C ASP A 15 -10.37 -1.51 -17.08
N TYR A 16 -9.36 -1.97 -16.32
CA TYR A 16 -9.55 -2.50 -14.97
C TYR A 16 -9.36 -1.45 -13.87
N ILE A 17 -8.91 -0.23 -14.17
CA ILE A 17 -8.58 0.79 -13.17
C ILE A 17 -9.80 1.12 -12.30
N ASP A 18 -10.94 1.43 -12.92
CA ASP A 18 -12.15 1.85 -12.20
C ASP A 18 -12.70 0.73 -11.32
N ALA A 19 -12.74 -0.50 -11.83
CA ALA A 19 -13.18 -1.67 -11.08
C ALA A 19 -12.25 -1.92 -9.88
N TYR A 20 -10.94 -1.87 -10.10
CA TYR A 20 -9.94 -2.05 -9.05
C TYR A 20 -10.04 -0.99 -7.95
N LEU A 21 -10.12 0.29 -8.33
CA LEU A 21 -10.24 1.39 -7.37
C LEU A 21 -11.54 1.29 -6.58
N LYS A 22 -12.65 0.94 -7.23
CA LYS A 22 -13.93 0.70 -6.56
C LYS A 22 -13.79 -0.41 -5.52
N GLU A 23 -13.27 -1.58 -5.89
CA GLU A 23 -13.07 -2.69 -4.96
C GLU A 23 -12.15 -2.32 -3.80
N PHE A 24 -11.03 -1.65 -4.08
CA PHE A 24 -10.08 -1.21 -3.07
C PHE A 24 -10.74 -0.26 -2.05
N PHE A 25 -11.49 0.74 -2.53
CA PHE A 25 -12.18 1.69 -1.66
C PHE A 25 -13.34 1.07 -0.88
N ASP A 26 -14.04 0.09 -1.47
CA ASP A 26 -15.10 -0.66 -0.80
C ASP A 26 -14.52 -1.53 0.33
N VAL A 27 -13.41 -2.24 0.09
CA VAL A 27 -12.73 -3.08 1.10
C VAL A 27 -12.22 -2.27 2.27
N ILE A 28 -11.59 -1.13 2.00
CA ILE A 28 -11.11 -0.22 3.05
C ILE A 28 -12.26 0.55 3.70
N ASN A 29 -13.42 0.55 3.04
CA ASN A 29 -14.62 1.26 3.40
C ASN A 29 -14.35 2.75 3.65
N ILE A 30 -13.54 3.37 2.80
CA ILE A 30 -13.03 4.73 3.07
C ILE A 30 -14.14 5.79 3.12
N ARG A 31 -15.25 5.54 2.42
CA ARG A 31 -16.36 6.49 2.32
C ARG A 31 -17.18 6.54 3.61
N THR A 32 -17.29 5.44 4.34
CA THR A 32 -18.15 5.35 5.55
C THR A 32 -17.39 5.08 6.85
N ASN A 33 -16.11 4.71 6.77
CA ASN A 33 -15.27 4.47 7.95
C ASN A 33 -14.72 5.77 8.54
N ASN A 34 -15.49 6.40 9.42
CA ASN A 34 -15.12 7.64 10.11
C ASN A 34 -13.94 7.48 11.08
N ASN A 35 -13.54 6.25 11.43
CA ASN A 35 -12.42 5.97 12.33
C ASN A 35 -11.07 5.82 11.59
N LEU A 36 -11.07 5.90 10.26
CA LEU A 36 -9.87 5.76 9.45
C LEU A 36 -9.18 7.12 9.27
N GLU A 37 -8.23 7.42 10.14
CA GLU A 37 -7.46 8.67 10.09
C GLU A 37 -6.47 8.71 8.91
N SER A 38 -5.79 7.59 8.65
CA SER A 38 -4.82 7.50 7.55
C SER A 38 -4.55 6.07 7.08
N ILE A 39 -4.20 5.96 5.81
CA ILE A 39 -3.70 4.78 5.11
C ILE A 39 -2.31 5.13 4.58
N ARG A 40 -1.30 4.42 5.07
CA ARG A 40 0.03 4.47 4.46
C ARG A 40 0.16 3.31 3.49
N ILE A 41 0.56 3.56 2.25
CA ILE A 41 0.88 2.51 1.28
C ILE A 41 2.39 2.52 1.03
N ILE A 42 3.01 1.37 1.24
CA ILE A 42 4.40 1.09 0.95
C ILE A 42 4.43 0.12 -0.22
N TYR A 43 4.94 0.58 -1.35
CA TYR A 43 4.90 -0.13 -2.63
C TYR A 43 6.26 -0.08 -3.32
N GLU A 44 6.45 -0.90 -4.35
CA GLU A 44 7.58 -0.80 -5.24
C GLU A 44 7.19 0.09 -6.43
N LYS A 45 8.02 1.08 -6.77
CA LYS A 45 7.77 1.89 -7.96
C LYS A 45 8.12 1.05 -9.19
N TRP A 46 7.12 0.77 -10.00
CA TRP A 46 7.26 0.15 -11.32
C TRP A 46 7.17 1.22 -12.41
N GLU A 47 7.85 1.01 -13.53
CA GLU A 47 7.92 1.94 -14.65
C GLU A 47 6.98 1.53 -15.81
N PRO A 48 5.66 1.38 -15.59
CA PRO A 48 4.67 1.69 -16.62
C PRO A 48 3.79 2.88 -16.23
N GLU A 49 3.41 3.71 -17.22
CA GLU A 49 2.54 4.90 -17.05
C GLU A 49 1.23 4.59 -16.31
N ILE A 50 0.67 3.40 -16.50
CA ILE A 50 -0.59 2.96 -15.87
C ILE A 50 -0.51 2.93 -14.34
N SER A 51 0.66 2.60 -13.76
CA SER A 51 0.84 2.60 -12.30
C SER A 51 0.75 4.00 -11.70
N ASP A 52 1.18 5.02 -12.45
CA ASP A 52 1.06 6.41 -12.04
C ASP A 52 -0.40 6.89 -12.12
N ILE A 53 -1.15 6.48 -13.15
CA ILE A 53 -2.58 6.80 -13.28
C ILE A 53 -3.38 6.29 -12.07
N ILE A 54 -3.21 5.03 -11.66
CA ILE A 54 -3.92 4.48 -10.49
C ILE A 54 -3.55 5.22 -9.22
N ARG A 55 -2.25 5.47 -9.04
CA ARG A 55 -1.73 6.18 -7.87
C ARG A 55 -2.38 7.55 -7.76
N ASP A 56 -2.39 8.30 -8.86
CA ASP A 56 -2.87 9.68 -8.89
C ASP A 56 -4.40 9.72 -8.75
N THR A 57 -5.13 8.82 -9.43
CA THR A 57 -6.59 8.68 -9.28
C THR A 57 -6.97 8.31 -7.83
N MET A 58 -6.22 7.40 -7.21
CA MET A 58 -6.45 7.02 -5.81
C MET A 58 -6.16 8.19 -4.85
N TYR A 59 -5.11 8.96 -5.12
CA TYR A 59 -4.78 10.15 -4.34
C TYR A 59 -5.88 11.22 -4.45
N ASP A 60 -6.33 11.52 -5.66
CA ASP A 60 -7.33 12.56 -5.92
C ASP A 60 -8.71 12.22 -5.35
N ALA A 61 -9.15 10.96 -5.46
CA ALA A 61 -10.42 10.50 -4.89
C ALA A 61 -10.52 10.67 -3.36
N THR A 62 -9.40 10.96 -2.69
CA THR A 62 -9.29 10.94 -1.23
C THR A 62 -8.82 12.27 -0.65
N ASN A 63 -8.48 13.23 -1.53
CA ASN A 63 -7.97 14.55 -1.20
C ASN A 63 -9.13 15.56 -1.11
N PRO A 64 -9.84 15.55 0.03
CA PRO A 64 -9.46 16.51 1.09
C PRO A 64 -9.14 15.85 2.45
N ARG A 65 -9.21 14.52 2.57
CA ARG A 65 -9.15 13.82 3.88
C ARG A 65 -7.74 13.55 4.40
N ARG A 66 -6.66 13.88 3.66
CA ARG A 66 -5.25 13.57 4.00
C ARG A 66 -5.00 12.11 4.44
N VAL A 67 -5.88 11.19 4.03
CA VAL A 67 -5.85 9.80 4.48
C VAL A 67 -4.64 9.09 3.87
N PHE A 68 -4.30 9.34 2.61
CA PHE A 68 -3.27 8.57 1.91
C PHE A 68 -1.86 9.12 2.07
N LYS A 69 -0.93 8.23 2.44
CA LYS A 69 0.50 8.50 2.54
C LYS A 69 1.27 7.46 1.75
N LEU A 70 1.90 7.87 0.65
CA LEU A 70 2.62 6.96 -0.24
C LEU A 70 4.12 6.93 0.08
N ARG A 71 4.71 5.74 0.09
CA ARG A 71 6.15 5.50 0.26
C ARG A 71 6.61 4.39 -0.68
N THR A 72 7.81 4.55 -1.24
CA THR A 72 8.40 3.55 -2.13
C THR A 72 9.51 2.78 -1.43
N SER A 73 9.61 1.47 -1.68
CA SER A 73 10.72 0.62 -1.25
C SER A 73 10.90 -0.54 -2.23
N ARG A 74 12.17 -0.89 -2.53
CA ARG A 74 12.54 -2.10 -3.30
C ARG A 74 13.02 -3.25 -2.40
N LYS A 75 13.02 -3.04 -1.09
CA LYS A 75 13.57 -3.99 -0.10
C LYS A 75 12.52 -4.90 0.53
N ILE A 76 11.25 -4.74 0.17
CA ILE A 76 10.14 -5.49 0.75
C ILE A 76 9.41 -6.20 -0.38
N HIS A 77 9.22 -7.50 -0.25
CA HIS A 77 8.50 -8.31 -1.23
C HIS A 77 7.21 -8.92 -0.65
N ASP A 78 7.06 -8.92 0.68
CA ASP A 78 5.88 -9.44 1.36
C ASP A 78 4.68 -8.51 1.17
N ARG A 79 3.46 -9.08 1.22
CA ARG A 79 2.23 -8.30 1.27
C ARG A 79 1.63 -8.41 2.66
N ILE A 80 1.62 -7.30 3.38
CA ILE A 80 1.27 -7.24 4.81
C ILE A 80 0.39 -6.02 5.07
N TRP A 81 -0.76 -6.26 5.70
CA TRP A 81 -1.73 -5.22 6.03
C TRP A 81 -1.77 -5.05 7.55
N ILE A 82 -1.37 -3.88 8.03
CA ILE A 82 -1.20 -3.58 9.46
C ILE A 82 -2.29 -2.62 9.93
N LYS A 83 -3.03 -3.03 10.96
CA LYS A 83 -4.03 -2.21 11.65
C LYS A 83 -3.41 -1.59 12.90
N ASN A 84 -3.34 -0.27 12.91
CA ASN A 84 -2.90 0.56 14.06
C ASN A 84 -1.60 0.11 14.73
N LYS A 85 -0.69 -0.54 13.98
CA LYS A 85 0.56 -1.13 14.50
C LYS A 85 0.36 -2.16 15.62
N LYS A 86 -0.86 -2.70 15.79
CA LYS A 86 -1.22 -3.65 16.87
C LYS A 86 -1.53 -5.04 16.36
N SER A 87 -2.02 -5.15 15.13
CA SER A 87 -2.29 -6.41 14.47
C SER A 87 -1.99 -6.30 12.99
N ALA A 88 -1.67 -7.43 12.36
CA ALA A 88 -1.43 -7.47 10.93
C ALA A 88 -1.90 -8.78 10.31
N MET A 89 -2.13 -8.73 9.00
CA MET A 89 -2.42 -9.88 8.17
C MET A 89 -1.36 -9.99 7.08
N PHE A 90 -0.82 -11.19 6.91
CA PHE A 90 -0.12 -11.58 5.70
C PHE A 90 -1.13 -11.92 4.62
N VAL A 91 -0.94 -11.34 3.44
CA VAL A 91 -1.78 -11.53 2.26
C VAL A 91 -0.93 -12.18 1.19
N GLY A 92 -1.38 -13.26 0.58
CA GLY A 92 -0.56 -13.96 -0.40
C GLY A 92 -1.36 -14.78 -1.37
N THR A 93 -0.71 -15.14 -2.47
CA THR A 93 -1.20 -16.11 -3.44
C THR A 93 -0.11 -17.17 -3.62
N SER A 94 -0.49 -18.45 -3.65
CA SER A 94 0.45 -19.55 -3.95
C SER A 94 1.20 -19.32 -5.26
N PHE A 95 2.49 -19.70 -5.28
CA PHE A 95 3.36 -19.66 -6.46
C PHE A 95 3.36 -18.31 -7.22
N ASN A 96 3.25 -17.18 -6.52
CA ASN A 96 3.16 -15.85 -7.14
C ASN A 96 2.02 -15.70 -8.18
N GLY A 97 0.95 -16.49 -8.03
CA GLY A 97 -0.16 -16.50 -8.99
C GLY A 97 0.00 -17.47 -10.16
N LEU A 98 1.03 -18.34 -10.16
CA LEU A 98 1.15 -19.47 -11.09
C LEU A 98 0.24 -20.63 -10.64
N GLY A 99 -0.73 -21.02 -11.48
CA GLY A 99 -1.65 -22.13 -11.24
C GLY A 99 -3.01 -21.74 -10.63
N ASN A 100 -3.82 -22.75 -10.25
CA ASN A 100 -5.10 -22.55 -9.56
C ASN A 100 -4.86 -21.90 -8.19
N ARG A 101 -5.31 -20.66 -8.05
CA ARG A 101 -4.85 -19.70 -7.03
C ARG A 101 -5.33 -20.07 -5.63
N LEU A 102 -4.43 -20.55 -4.77
CA LEU A 102 -4.67 -20.54 -3.33
C LEU A 102 -4.36 -19.13 -2.82
N SER A 103 -5.39 -18.41 -2.40
CA SER A 103 -5.24 -17.13 -1.70
C SER A 103 -5.16 -17.39 -0.19
N VAL A 104 -4.17 -16.79 0.47
CA VAL A 104 -4.00 -16.91 1.92
C VAL A 104 -4.16 -15.56 2.60
N LEU A 105 -4.88 -15.59 3.70
CA LEU A 105 -5.06 -14.48 4.64
C LEU A 105 -4.77 -15.03 6.02
N LEU A 106 -3.58 -14.72 6.55
CA LEU A 106 -3.11 -15.28 7.81
C LEU A 106 -2.78 -14.15 8.78
N PRO A 107 -3.14 -14.27 10.07
CA PRO A 107 -2.67 -13.32 11.07
C PRO A 107 -1.15 -13.39 11.15
N LEU A 108 -0.49 -12.24 11.12
CA LEU A 108 0.95 -12.16 11.33
C LEU A 108 1.22 -12.23 12.84
N PRO A 109 2.09 -13.16 13.30
CA PRO A 109 2.48 -13.23 14.70
C PRO A 109 3.02 -11.90 15.23
N GLU A 110 2.82 -11.63 16.52
CA GLU A 110 3.19 -10.34 17.12
C GLU A 110 4.70 -10.07 17.04
N HIS A 111 5.54 -11.11 17.16
CA HIS A 111 6.99 -10.97 17.04
C HIS A 111 7.41 -10.56 15.63
N ASP A 112 6.81 -11.16 14.60
CA ASP A 112 7.05 -10.79 13.20
C ASP A 112 6.53 -9.39 12.90
N LEU A 113 5.37 -9.01 13.45
CA LEU A 113 4.87 -7.64 13.35
C LEU A 113 5.87 -6.63 13.93
N ARG A 114 6.47 -6.90 15.09
CA ARG A 114 7.50 -6.03 15.67
C ARG A 114 8.71 -5.92 14.73
N ASN A 115 9.21 -7.05 14.22
CA ASN A 115 10.33 -7.06 13.27
C ASN A 115 10.04 -6.22 12.01
N VAL A 116 8.82 -6.35 11.46
CA VAL A 116 8.38 -5.53 10.32
C VAL A 116 8.36 -4.06 10.68
N LEU A 117 7.77 -3.69 11.82
CA LEU A 117 7.68 -2.29 12.24
C LEU A 117 9.06 -1.66 12.48
N ASP A 118 9.99 -2.41 13.08
CA ASP A 118 11.36 -1.97 13.31
C ASP A 118 12.10 -1.73 11.99
N PHE A 119 11.96 -2.67 11.04
CA PHE A 119 12.50 -2.51 9.69
C PHE A 119 11.91 -1.28 8.97
N LEU A 120 10.60 -1.08 9.02
CA LEU A 120 9.96 0.09 8.40
C LEU A 120 10.46 1.40 9.03
N ASN A 121 10.76 1.39 10.32
CA ASN A 121 11.28 2.55 11.03
C ASN A 121 12.75 2.81 10.66
N SER A 122 13.59 1.77 10.59
CA SER A 122 15.01 1.89 10.19
C SER A 122 15.15 2.39 8.75
N GLU A 123 14.23 2.01 7.86
CA GLU A 123 14.17 2.49 6.48
C GLU A 123 13.45 3.84 6.32
N ASN A 124 13.09 4.50 7.44
CA ASN A 124 12.41 5.80 7.46
C ASN A 124 11.06 5.80 6.70
N LEU A 125 10.44 4.62 6.52
CA LEU A 125 9.19 4.43 5.79
C LEU A 125 7.97 4.84 6.62
N LEU A 126 8.11 5.00 7.93
CA LEU A 126 7.03 5.44 8.84
C LEU A 126 7.01 6.94 9.11
N ASN A 127 8.03 7.70 8.71
CA ASN A 127 8.12 9.12 8.99
C ASN A 127 7.35 9.97 7.96
N ASP A 128 6.71 11.03 8.45
CA ASP A 128 5.82 11.92 7.67
C ASP A 128 6.47 13.22 7.21
N LYS A 129 7.73 13.47 7.59
CA LYS A 129 8.45 14.67 7.16
C LYS A 129 8.56 14.65 5.63
N PRO A 130 8.13 15.71 4.92
CA PRO A 130 8.31 15.80 3.48
C PRO A 130 9.82 15.72 3.16
N ARG A 131 10.21 14.86 2.21
CA ARG A 131 11.52 14.99 1.58
C ARG A 131 11.56 16.39 0.98
N ARG A 132 12.47 17.24 1.45
CA ARG A 132 12.82 18.47 0.74
C ARG A 132 13.31 18.02 -0.64
N ILE A 133 12.49 18.24 -1.67
CA ILE A 133 12.97 18.17 -3.05
C ILE A 133 13.87 19.40 -3.18
N ASN A 134 15.18 19.19 -3.17
CA ASN A 134 16.10 20.22 -3.67
C ASN A 134 15.79 20.34 -5.17
N LYS A 135 14.97 21.34 -5.53
CA LYS A 135 15.00 21.89 -6.89
C LYS A 135 16.37 22.52 -7.04
N TYR A 136 17.32 21.77 -7.62
CA TYR A 136 18.42 22.42 -8.30
C TYR A 136 17.81 23.13 -9.50
N ILE A 137 17.89 24.45 -9.44
CA ILE A 137 17.65 25.37 -10.54
C ILE A 137 18.88 25.27 -11.43
N GLU A 138 18.69 24.83 -12.67
CA GLU A 138 19.45 25.31 -13.84
C GLU A 138 18.45 25.55 -14.97
#